data_AF-A0A127ZEB2-F1
#
_entry.id   AF-A0A127ZEB2-F1
#
_cell.length_a   1.000
_cell.length_b   1.000
_cell.length_c   1.000
_cell.angle_alpha   90.00
_cell.angle_beta   90.00
_cell.angle_gamma   90.00
#
_symmetry.space_group_name_H-M   'P 1'
#
loop_
_entity.id
_entity.type
_entity.pdbx_description
1 polymer ?
#
loop_
_entity_poly.entity_id
_entity_poly.type
_entity_poly.pdbx_seq_one_letter_code
_entity_poly.pdbx_strand_id
1 'polypeptide(L)'
;MLARLTTAAVASAKASCSRAFTTTTAAAASSALKPIPRPTGTISDPATFLSSISRARRDLASNSSLTSAIGEEWSNIFIVRSAQLKKAGVTTKDRRFFLCAREKFRQGANPEAFVIDAKPKKKVRGWGARVQTAERIRVRGVRRPGEK
;
A
#
# COMPACT_ATOMS: atom_id res chain seq x y z
N MET A 1 -73.16 -27.10 24.41
CA MET A 1 -71.74 -27.49 24.23
C MET A 1 -70.96 -26.26 23.79
N LEU A 2 -70.11 -25.69 24.64
CA LEU A 2 -69.25 -24.54 24.29
C LEU A 2 -67.80 -25.01 24.32
N ALA A 3 -67.18 -25.04 23.14
CA ALA A 3 -65.81 -25.50 22.95
C ALA A 3 -64.80 -24.39 23.29
N ARG A 4 -63.75 -24.78 24.02
CA ARG A 4 -62.59 -23.93 24.37
C ARG A 4 -61.72 -23.71 23.13
N LEU A 5 -61.26 -22.48 22.91
CA LEU A 5 -60.18 -22.19 21.97
C LEU A 5 -58.97 -21.67 22.74
N THR A 6 -57.86 -22.38 22.59
CA THR A 6 -56.55 -22.12 23.16
C THR A 6 -55.77 -21.15 22.29
N THR A 7 -55.21 -20.09 22.88
CA THR A 7 -54.25 -19.18 22.23
C THR A 7 -52.86 -19.80 22.21
N ALA A 8 -52.27 -19.98 21.03
CA ALA A 8 -50.89 -20.41 20.85
C ALA A 8 -49.97 -19.20 20.65
N ALA A 9 -48.92 -19.11 21.46
CA ALA A 9 -47.88 -18.10 21.36
C ALA A 9 -46.87 -18.45 20.25
N VAL A 10 -46.59 -17.50 19.36
CA VAL A 10 -45.48 -17.62 18.39
C VAL A 10 -44.30 -16.78 18.89
N ALA A 11 -43.25 -17.46 19.34
CA ALA A 11 -41.96 -16.84 19.60
C ALA A 11 -41.15 -16.81 18.28
N SER A 12 -40.77 -15.61 17.84
CA SER A 12 -39.91 -15.40 16.67
C SER A 12 -38.44 -15.64 17.06
N ALA A 13 -37.82 -16.68 16.51
CA ALA A 13 -36.41 -16.98 16.71
C ALA A 13 -35.54 -16.06 15.85
N LYS A 14 -34.71 -15.25 16.49
CA LYS A 14 -33.72 -14.39 15.83
C LYS A 14 -32.52 -15.25 15.43
N ALA A 15 -32.36 -15.53 14.14
CA ALA A 15 -31.20 -16.25 13.62
C ALA A 15 -29.92 -15.42 13.88
N SER A 16 -29.04 -15.95 14.73
CA SER A 16 -27.71 -15.37 14.98
C SER A 16 -26.77 -15.81 13.86
N CYS A 17 -26.43 -14.88 12.97
CA CYS A 17 -25.46 -15.11 11.90
C CYS A 17 -24.04 -15.02 12.47
N SER A 18 -23.48 -16.13 12.95
CA SER A 18 -22.06 -16.20 13.30
C SER A 18 -21.21 -16.19 12.02
N ARG A 19 -20.52 -15.07 11.75
CA ARG A 19 -19.48 -15.01 10.72
C ARG A 19 -18.30 -15.87 11.16
N ALA A 20 -18.21 -17.08 10.61
CA ALA A 20 -16.99 -17.88 10.71
C ALA A 20 -15.88 -17.22 9.89
N PHE A 21 -14.90 -16.63 10.57
CA PHE A 21 -13.66 -16.19 9.92
C PHE A 21 -12.80 -17.44 9.70
N THR A 22 -12.80 -17.97 8.48
CA THR A 22 -11.80 -18.98 8.08
C THR A 22 -10.46 -18.27 7.94
N THR A 23 -9.62 -18.39 8.96
CA THR A 23 -8.20 -18.03 8.87
C THR A 23 -7.50 -19.05 7.99
N THR A 24 -7.46 -18.80 6.67
CA THR A 24 -6.50 -19.48 5.80
C THR A 24 -5.10 -19.11 6.27
N THR A 25 -4.44 -20.02 6.97
CA THR A 25 -3.00 -19.98 7.20
C THR A 25 -2.34 -20.08 5.83
N ALA A 26 -1.82 -18.95 5.33
CA ALA A 26 -1.01 -18.96 4.12
C ALA A 26 0.15 -19.94 4.33
N ALA A 27 0.28 -20.92 3.43
CA ALA A 27 1.36 -21.89 3.45
C ALA A 27 2.70 -21.15 3.57
N ALA A 28 3.46 -21.48 4.61
CA ALA A 28 4.83 -21.01 4.76
C ALA A 28 5.66 -21.63 3.63
N ALA A 29 5.81 -20.91 2.53
CA ALA A 29 6.80 -21.24 1.51
C ALA A 29 8.15 -21.36 2.24
N SER A 30 8.76 -22.54 2.16
CA SER A 30 10.04 -22.82 2.77
C SER A 30 11.03 -21.72 2.36
N SER A 31 11.76 -21.17 3.33
CA SER A 31 12.80 -20.17 3.08
C SER A 31 14.01 -20.83 2.45
N ALA A 32 13.85 -21.45 1.28
CA ALA A 32 14.96 -21.79 0.41
C ALA A 32 15.81 -20.53 0.26
N LEU A 33 17.12 -20.66 0.48
CA LEU A 33 18.09 -19.56 0.35
C LEU A 33 17.88 -18.92 -1.02
N LYS A 34 17.24 -17.77 -0.95
CA LYS A 34 16.65 -17.10 -2.08
C LYS A 34 17.83 -16.53 -2.88
N PRO A 35 18.15 -17.03 -4.09
CA PRO A 35 19.40 -16.71 -4.78
C PRO A 35 19.53 -15.21 -5.01
N ILE A 36 20.74 -14.69 -4.86
CA ILE A 36 21.02 -13.27 -5.08
C ILE A 36 21.01 -13.03 -6.60
N PRO A 37 20.18 -12.09 -7.11
CA PRO A 37 20.18 -11.79 -8.53
C PRO A 37 21.53 -11.19 -8.93
N ARG A 38 22.04 -11.62 -10.08
CA ARG A 38 23.26 -11.02 -10.65
C ARG A 38 23.00 -9.53 -10.94
N PRO A 39 24.01 -8.67 -10.72
CA PRO A 39 23.91 -7.26 -11.10
C PRO A 39 23.62 -7.17 -12.61
N THR A 40 22.58 -6.42 -12.95
CA THR A 40 22.22 -6.12 -14.34
C THR A 40 22.98 -4.86 -14.77
N GLY A 41 23.47 -4.76 -16.01
CA GLY A 41 24.41 -3.69 -16.41
C GLY A 41 23.98 -2.24 -16.07
N THR A 42 22.67 -1.96 -16.04
CA THR A 42 22.13 -0.64 -15.64
C THR A 42 22.11 -0.40 -14.13
N ILE A 43 22.07 -1.47 -13.33
CA ILE A 43 21.94 -1.47 -11.87
C ILE A 43 22.93 -2.49 -11.31
N SER A 44 24.17 -2.06 -11.16
CA SER A 44 25.27 -2.91 -10.68
C SER A 44 25.67 -2.64 -9.23
N ASP A 45 25.33 -1.46 -8.72
CA ASP A 45 25.82 -0.95 -7.44
C ASP A 45 24.63 -0.63 -6.51
N PRO A 46 24.72 -0.88 -5.19
CA PRO A 46 23.69 -0.48 -4.24
C PRO A 46 23.26 0.97 -4.34
N ALA A 47 24.16 1.93 -4.56
CA ALA A 47 23.74 3.32 -4.69
C ALA A 47 22.90 3.54 -5.95
N THR A 48 23.28 2.93 -7.09
CA THR A 48 22.46 2.96 -8.32
C THR A 48 21.09 2.34 -8.13
N PHE A 49 20.99 1.24 -7.38
CA PHE A 49 19.70 0.62 -7.05
C PHE A 49 18.84 1.56 -6.19
N LEU A 50 19.40 2.13 -5.12
CA LEU A 50 18.68 3.06 -4.24
C LEU A 50 18.20 4.31 -5.00
N SER A 51 19.03 4.86 -5.88
CA SER A 51 18.66 5.98 -6.75
C SER A 51 17.53 5.60 -7.71
N SER A 52 17.57 4.41 -8.31
CA SER A 52 16.51 3.96 -9.23
C SER A 52 15.13 3.84 -8.55
N ILE A 53 15.10 3.45 -7.28
CA ILE A 53 13.86 3.31 -6.51
C ILE A 53 13.45 4.58 -5.75
N SER A 54 14.31 5.59 -5.74
CA SER A 54 14.04 6.88 -5.10
C SER A 54 13.07 7.71 -5.94
N ARG A 55 12.15 8.43 -5.27
CA ARG A 55 11.20 9.38 -5.88
C ARG A 55 10.96 10.55 -4.94
N ALA A 56 10.33 11.61 -5.42
CA ALA A 56 9.99 12.80 -4.62
C ALA A 56 9.24 12.49 -3.30
N ARG A 57 8.46 11.39 -3.25
CA ARG A 57 7.75 10.96 -2.03
C ARG A 57 8.63 10.20 -1.03
N ARG A 58 9.66 9.51 -1.52
CA ARG A 58 10.55 8.64 -0.74
C ARG A 58 11.95 8.74 -1.34
N ASP A 59 12.76 9.60 -0.74
CA ASP A 59 14.15 9.74 -1.12
C ASP A 59 15.00 8.75 -0.32
N LEU A 60 15.25 7.57 -0.89
CA LEU A 60 16.02 6.51 -0.23
C LEU A 60 17.52 6.69 -0.39
N ALA A 61 17.97 7.45 -1.39
CA ALA A 61 19.37 7.72 -1.66
C ALA A 61 19.94 8.69 -0.61
N SER A 62 19.16 9.70 -0.20
CA SER A 62 19.56 10.67 0.84
C SER A 62 19.42 10.15 2.28
N ASN A 63 18.82 8.97 2.48
CA ASN A 63 18.66 8.39 3.81
C ASN A 63 19.97 7.75 4.29
N SER A 64 20.80 8.51 4.99
CA SER A 64 22.11 8.06 5.52
C SER A 64 22.00 6.77 6.34
N SER A 65 21.00 6.65 7.21
CA SER A 65 20.74 5.43 8.00
C SER A 65 20.52 4.18 7.15
N LEU A 66 19.92 4.32 5.97
CA LEU A 66 19.67 3.20 5.06
C LEU A 66 20.96 2.87 4.31
N THR A 67 21.61 3.86 3.73
CA THR A 67 22.86 3.69 2.97
C THR A 67 23.95 3.06 3.84
N SER A 68 24.12 3.51 5.09
CA SER A 68 25.07 2.91 6.04
C SER A 68 24.71 1.48 6.46
N ALA A 69 23.42 1.13 6.50
CA ALA A 69 22.99 -0.21 6.88
C ALA A 69 23.15 -1.25 5.76
N ILE A 70 23.19 -0.80 4.49
CA ILE A 70 23.45 -1.66 3.33
C ILE A 70 24.95 -1.72 3.05
N GLY A 71 25.65 -0.59 3.12
CA GLY A 71 27.03 -0.49 2.68
C GLY A 71 27.17 -0.50 1.14
N GLU A 72 28.40 -0.72 0.67
CA GLU A 72 28.77 -0.62 -0.75
C GLU A 72 28.65 -1.98 -1.50
N GLU A 73 28.41 -3.05 -0.75
CA GLU A 73 28.39 -4.40 -1.31
C GLU A 73 27.00 -4.77 -1.88
N TRP A 74 26.96 -5.24 -3.13
CA TRP A 74 25.72 -5.62 -3.82
C TRP A 74 24.91 -6.70 -3.08
N SER A 75 25.60 -7.68 -2.50
CA SER A 75 24.97 -8.78 -1.77
C SER A 75 24.19 -8.31 -0.54
N ASN A 76 24.62 -7.23 0.11
CA ASN A 76 24.00 -6.72 1.33
C ASN A 76 22.55 -6.25 1.10
N ILE A 77 22.22 -5.72 -0.07
CA ILE A 77 20.84 -5.30 -0.44
C ILE A 77 19.85 -6.45 -0.21
N PHE A 78 20.26 -7.68 -0.55
CA PHE A 78 19.41 -8.86 -0.53
C PHE A 78 19.47 -9.62 0.79
N ILE A 79 20.57 -9.51 1.54
CA ILE A 79 20.80 -10.20 2.82
C ILE A 79 20.17 -9.45 4.00
N VAL A 80 20.21 -8.11 3.97
CA VAL A 80 19.79 -7.25 5.10
C VAL A 80 18.36 -7.58 5.55
N ARG A 81 18.16 -7.72 6.86
CA ARG A 81 16.84 -8.04 7.44
C ARG A 81 16.17 -6.80 8.01
N SER A 82 14.85 -6.87 8.17
CA SER A 82 14.04 -5.80 8.75
C SER A 82 14.51 -5.37 10.15
N ALA A 83 15.00 -6.32 10.95
CA ALA A 83 15.55 -6.05 12.28
C ALA A 83 16.81 -5.18 12.24
N GLN A 84 17.71 -5.41 11.27
CA GLN A 84 18.93 -4.62 11.11
C GLN A 84 18.61 -3.19 10.67
N LEU A 85 17.70 -3.04 9.71
CA LEU A 85 17.21 -1.72 9.28
C LEU A 85 16.49 -0.96 10.41
N LYS A 86 15.81 -1.68 11.31
CA LYS A 86 15.20 -1.08 12.50
C LYS A 86 16.26 -0.55 13.47
N LYS A 87 17.32 -1.34 13.72
CA LYS A 87 18.44 -0.95 14.59
C LYS A 87 19.19 0.27 14.04
N ALA A 88 19.34 0.35 12.72
CA ALA A 88 19.95 1.49 12.02
C ALA A 88 19.09 2.77 12.01
N GLY A 89 17.87 2.74 12.55
CA GLY A 89 17.00 3.92 12.63
C GLY A 89 16.14 4.18 11.38
N VAL A 90 16.08 3.27 10.42
CA VAL A 90 15.26 3.45 9.21
C VAL A 90 13.76 3.43 9.56
N THR A 91 13.01 4.40 9.02
CA THR A 91 11.57 4.50 9.28
C THR A 91 10.83 3.23 8.83
N THR A 92 9.72 2.91 9.50
CA THR A 92 8.93 1.72 9.17
C THR A 92 8.40 1.74 7.73
N LYS A 93 8.10 2.93 7.18
CA LYS A 93 7.58 3.08 5.81
C LYS A 93 8.66 2.76 4.78
N ASP A 94 9.86 3.28 4.99
CA ASP A 94 10.98 3.12 4.05
C ASP A 94 11.50 1.69 4.10
N ARG A 95 11.61 1.10 5.29
CA ARG A 95 11.95 -0.32 5.47
C ARG A 95 10.98 -1.24 4.73
N ARG A 96 9.66 -1.05 4.89
CA ARG A 96 8.66 -1.88 4.20
C ARG A 96 8.74 -1.72 2.68
N PHE A 97 8.94 -0.49 2.22
CA PHE A 97 9.06 -0.21 0.80
C PHE A 97 10.32 -0.83 0.20
N PHE A 98 11.48 -0.63 0.80
CA PHE A 98 12.76 -1.19 0.38
C PHE A 98 12.71 -2.72 0.27
N LEU A 99 12.20 -3.40 1.31
CA LEU A 99 12.09 -4.86 1.31
C LEU A 99 11.13 -5.39 0.24
N CYS A 100 10.07 -4.64 -0.09
CA CYS A 100 9.17 -4.99 -1.18
C CYS A 100 9.82 -4.72 -2.55
N ALA A 101 10.47 -3.57 -2.72
CA ALA A 101 11.14 -3.17 -3.94
C ALA A 101 12.23 -4.17 -4.35
N ARG A 102 13.09 -4.58 -3.40
CA ARG A 102 14.12 -5.59 -3.68
C ARG A 102 13.52 -6.95 -4.05
N GLU A 103 12.38 -7.33 -3.48
CA GLU A 103 11.75 -8.61 -3.79
C GLU A 103 11.14 -8.60 -5.19
N LYS A 104 10.54 -7.49 -5.60
CA LYS A 104 10.09 -7.28 -6.98
C LYS A 104 11.26 -7.34 -7.96
N PHE A 105 12.39 -6.71 -7.59
CA PHE A 105 13.62 -6.79 -8.38
C PHE A 105 14.13 -8.23 -8.51
N ARG A 106 14.10 -9.02 -7.42
CA ARG A 106 14.45 -10.45 -7.46
C ARG A 106 13.56 -11.27 -8.40
N GLN A 107 12.31 -10.85 -8.60
CA GLN A 107 11.37 -11.48 -9.52
C GLN A 107 11.57 -11.02 -10.97
N GLY A 108 12.56 -10.17 -11.25
CA GLY A 108 12.85 -9.64 -12.59
C GLY A 108 12.00 -8.44 -12.99
N ALA A 109 11.28 -7.82 -12.04
CA ALA A 109 10.52 -6.61 -12.34
C ALA A 109 11.45 -5.38 -12.40
N ASN A 110 11.29 -4.58 -13.45
CA ASN A 110 12.01 -3.31 -13.60
C ASN A 110 11.62 -2.31 -12.49
N PRO A 111 12.58 -1.59 -11.87
CA PRO A 111 12.29 -0.63 -10.81
C PRO A 111 11.30 0.46 -11.25
N GLU A 112 11.46 0.98 -12.46
CA GLU A 112 10.55 1.96 -13.06
C GLU A 112 9.10 1.49 -13.12
N ALA A 113 8.86 0.18 -13.32
CA ALA A 113 7.51 -0.34 -13.49
C ALA A 113 6.73 -0.41 -12.17
N PHE A 114 7.40 -0.58 -11.03
CA PHE A 114 6.72 -0.75 -9.73
C PHE A 114 6.85 0.43 -8.78
N VAL A 115 7.73 1.38 -9.08
CA VAL A 115 7.93 2.60 -8.30
C VAL A 115 6.94 3.65 -8.81
N ILE A 116 5.85 3.83 -8.06
CA ILE A 116 4.78 4.77 -8.41
C ILE A 116 5.05 6.12 -7.77
N ASP A 117 4.96 7.17 -8.58
CA ASP A 117 5.10 8.56 -8.13
C ASP A 117 3.99 9.03 -7.18
N ALA A 118 4.27 10.14 -6.52
CA ALA A 118 3.25 10.83 -5.74
C ALA A 118 2.08 11.20 -6.67
N LYS A 119 0.89 10.68 -6.37
CA LYS A 119 -0.32 11.10 -7.07
C LYS A 119 -0.43 12.63 -6.95
N PRO A 120 -0.68 13.34 -8.06
CA PRO A 120 -0.80 14.78 -8.02
C PRO A 120 -1.91 15.19 -7.05
N LYS A 121 -1.72 16.33 -6.39
CA LYS A 121 -2.73 16.86 -5.46
C LYS A 121 -4.02 17.08 -6.25
N LYS A 122 -5.12 16.42 -5.85
CA LYS A 122 -6.39 16.62 -6.56
C LYS A 122 -6.73 18.11 -6.58
N LYS A 123 -7.08 18.66 -7.74
CA LYS A 123 -7.51 20.06 -7.88
C LYS A 123 -8.87 20.29 -7.23
N VAL A 124 -9.78 19.32 -7.40
CA VAL A 124 -11.15 19.36 -6.90
C VAL A 124 -11.34 18.22 -5.89
N ARG A 125 -11.90 18.53 -4.71
CA ARG A 125 -12.11 17.57 -3.60
C ARG A 125 -13.54 17.03 -3.50
N GLY A 126 -14.51 17.70 -4.13
CA GLY A 126 -15.91 17.28 -4.13
C GLY A 126 -16.37 16.71 -5.48
N TRP A 127 -17.57 16.14 -5.46
CA TRP A 127 -18.24 15.58 -6.65
C TRP A 127 -19.40 16.47 -7.08
N GLY A 128 -19.65 16.51 -8.40
CA GLY A 128 -20.77 17.22 -9.02
C GLY A 128 -20.36 18.44 -9.85
N ALA A 129 -21.21 18.78 -10.83
CA ALA A 129 -20.98 19.87 -11.80
C ALA A 129 -20.67 21.22 -11.11
N ARG A 130 -21.27 21.48 -9.93
CA ARG A 130 -21.03 22.68 -9.11
C ARG A 130 -19.60 22.81 -8.59
N VAL A 131 -18.89 21.68 -8.45
CA VAL A 131 -17.60 21.59 -7.78
C VAL A 131 -16.47 21.30 -8.77
N GLN A 132 -16.78 20.65 -9.91
CA GLN A 132 -15.82 20.22 -10.91
C GLN A 132 -15.61 21.22 -12.06
N THR A 133 -16.65 21.94 -12.50
CA THR A 133 -16.56 22.89 -13.62
C THR A 133 -16.08 24.28 -13.15
N ALA A 134 -15.18 24.92 -13.91
CA ALA A 134 -14.73 26.29 -13.63
C ALA A 134 -15.89 27.30 -13.62
N GLU A 135 -16.86 27.09 -14.51
CA GLU A 135 -18.10 27.87 -14.64
C GLU A 135 -19.12 27.61 -13.51
N ARG A 136 -18.81 26.70 -12.56
CA ARG A 136 -19.68 26.29 -11.44
C ARG A 136 -21.13 26.04 -11.88
N ILE A 137 -21.31 25.33 -13.00
CA ILE A 137 -22.62 25.01 -13.58
C ILE A 137 -23.50 24.40 -12.49
N ARG A 138 -24.64 25.05 -12.26
CA ARG A 138 -25.56 24.69 -11.18
C ARG A 138 -26.59 23.71 -11.70
N VAL A 139 -26.88 22.69 -10.88
CA VAL A 139 -27.90 21.64 -11.15
C VAL A 139 -29.30 22.22 -11.44
N ARG A 140 -29.54 23.51 -11.15
CA ARG A 140 -30.82 24.22 -11.42
C ARG A 140 -30.67 25.60 -12.10
N GLY A 141 -29.50 25.96 -12.63
CA GLY A 141 -29.31 27.26 -13.31
C GLY A 141 -29.41 28.56 -12.46
N VAL A 142 -29.86 28.50 -11.20
CA VAL A 142 -30.09 29.71 -10.37
C VAL A 142 -28.79 30.30 -9.80
N ARG A 143 -28.52 31.61 -10.00
CA ARG A 143 -27.32 32.27 -9.47
C ARG A 143 -27.23 32.29 -7.93
N ARG A 144 -26.03 32.39 -7.35
CA ARG A 144 -25.88 32.63 -5.90
C ARG A 144 -26.39 34.05 -5.60
N PRO A 145 -27.03 34.29 -4.45
CA PRO A 145 -27.25 35.67 -3.99
C PRO A 145 -25.90 36.38 -3.90
N GLY A 146 -25.71 37.45 -4.68
CA GLY A 146 -24.48 38.25 -4.71
C GLY A 146 -23.48 37.97 -5.85
N GLU A 147 -23.76 37.07 -6.79
CA GLU A 147 -22.99 36.98 -8.06
C GLU A 147 -23.58 37.94 -9.10
N LYS A 148 -22.80 38.93 -9.56
CA LYS A 148 -23.12 39.80 -10.71
C LYS A 148 -22.97 39.05 -12.03
#